data_AF-A0A5K0VS37-F1
#
_entry.id   AF-A0A5K0VS37-F1
#
_cell.length_a   1.000
_cell.length_b   1.000
_cell.length_c   1.000
_cell.angle_alpha   90.00
_cell.angle_beta   90.00
_cell.angle_gamma   90.00
#
_symmetry.space_group_name_H-M   'P 1'
#
loop_
_entity.id
_entity.type
_entity.pdbx_description
1 polymer ?
#
loop_
_entity_poly.entity_id
_entity_poly.type
_entity_poly.pdbx_seq_one_letter_code
_entity_poly.pdbx_strand_id
1 'polypeptide(L)'
;KALAKMKAVPNLLLLSLVHLIVFLKPVKAEQTAVKALFVFGDSFVDSGNNNYIEDTDAKADYPPYGVDFPLGPTGRITNGRNPADILAEHLGIPDYLPVFNNPQTKGAHILHGVNYASAGAGILDTTFVA
;
A
#
# COMPACT_ATOMS: atom_id res chain seq x y z
N LYS A 1 1.97 68.02 3.91
CA LYS A 1 3.05 67.01 3.74
C LYS A 1 2.93 65.79 4.68
N ALA A 2 2.65 65.96 5.98
CA ALA A 2 2.50 64.82 6.92
C ALA A 2 1.28 63.90 6.63
N LEU A 3 0.14 64.48 6.23
CA LEU A 3 -1.10 63.74 5.95
C LEU A 3 -0.99 62.76 4.76
N ALA A 4 -0.19 63.09 3.74
CA ALA A 4 0.08 62.22 2.59
C ALA A 4 1.00 61.05 2.96
N LYS A 5 1.98 61.27 3.86
CA LYS A 5 2.81 60.22 4.43
C LYS A 5 1.98 59.25 5.28
N MET A 6 1.04 59.76 6.09
CA MET A 6 0.14 58.92 6.91
C MET A 6 -0.84 58.08 6.09
N LYS A 7 -1.23 58.47 4.87
CA LYS A 7 -2.03 57.62 3.96
C LYS A 7 -1.17 56.59 3.21
N ALA A 8 0.09 56.90 2.94
CA ALA A 8 1.01 56.00 2.25
C ALA A 8 1.45 54.80 3.12
N VAL A 9 1.63 55.00 4.44
CA VAL A 9 2.02 53.94 5.39
C VAL A 9 1.01 52.77 5.45
N PRO A 10 -0.30 52.98 5.64
CA PRO A 10 -1.28 51.90 5.63
C PRO A 10 -1.39 51.22 4.25
N ASN A 11 -1.18 51.96 3.15
CA ASN A 11 -1.13 51.36 1.82
C ASN A 11 0.11 50.48 1.62
N LEU A 12 1.26 50.86 2.19
CA LEU A 12 2.49 50.06 2.15
C LEU A 12 2.35 48.77 2.96
N LEU A 13 1.74 48.86 4.15
CA LEU A 13 1.45 47.73 5.02
C LEU A 13 0.44 46.76 4.38
N LEU A 14 -0.56 47.30 3.68
CA LEU A 14 -1.51 46.48 2.94
C LEU A 14 -0.82 45.77 1.77
N LEU A 15 0.07 46.47 1.04
CA LEU A 15 0.85 45.86 -0.05
C LEU A 15 1.77 44.75 0.47
N SER A 16 2.43 44.96 1.61
CA SER A 16 3.33 43.96 2.20
C SER A 16 2.56 42.75 2.72
N LEU A 17 1.36 42.94 3.27
CA LEU A 17 0.48 41.86 3.70
C LEU A 17 -0.02 41.04 2.51
N VAL A 18 -0.42 41.69 1.41
CA VAL A 18 -0.81 41.01 0.17
C VAL A 18 0.35 40.23 -0.43
N HIS A 19 1.56 40.81 -0.45
CA HIS A 19 2.76 40.07 -0.88
C HIS A 19 2.99 38.85 0.01
N LEU A 20 2.95 39.02 1.34
CA LEU A 20 3.14 37.91 2.27
C LEU A 20 2.12 36.78 2.03
N ILE A 21 0.84 37.09 1.83
CA ILE A 21 -0.20 36.09 1.55
C ILE A 21 0.02 35.40 0.19
N VAL A 22 0.47 36.13 -0.83
CA VAL A 22 0.75 35.58 -2.17
C VAL A 22 1.97 34.66 -2.16
N PHE A 23 2.99 34.95 -1.34
CA PHE A 23 4.22 34.17 -1.24
C PHE A 23 4.18 33.08 -0.15
N LEU A 24 3.26 33.16 0.81
CA LEU A 24 2.91 32.05 1.72
C LEU A 24 2.02 31.04 0.99
N LYS A 25 2.54 30.41 -0.07
CA LYS A 25 1.89 29.21 -0.59
C LYS A 25 2.26 28.04 0.31
N PRO A 26 1.28 27.27 0.82
CA PRO A 26 1.61 26.04 1.53
C PRO A 26 2.38 25.13 0.56
N VAL A 27 3.62 24.80 0.91
CA VAL A 27 4.35 23.72 0.25
C VAL A 27 3.63 22.44 0.64
N LYS A 28 2.78 21.94 -0.25
CA LYS A 28 2.24 20.60 -0.10
C LYS A 28 3.43 19.67 -0.34
N ALA A 29 3.87 18.98 0.71
CA ALA A 29 4.82 17.90 0.54
C ALA A 29 4.18 16.91 -0.43
N GLU A 30 4.71 16.82 -1.63
CA GLU A 30 4.28 15.83 -2.61
C GLU A 30 4.81 14.49 -2.13
N GLN A 31 4.05 13.82 -1.25
CA GLN A 31 4.26 12.40 -1.02
C GLN A 31 4.06 11.73 -2.37
N THR A 32 5.15 11.22 -2.93
CA THR A 32 5.09 10.42 -4.15
C THR A 32 4.21 9.21 -3.86
N ALA A 33 2.99 9.24 -4.37
CA ALA A 33 2.03 8.16 -4.19
C ALA A 33 2.61 6.89 -4.82
N VAL A 34 2.81 5.86 -4.00
CA VAL A 34 3.22 4.55 -4.50
C VAL A 34 2.11 4.03 -5.41
N LYS A 35 2.47 3.71 -6.64
CA LYS A 35 1.50 3.30 -7.67
C LYS A 35 1.20 1.80 -7.65
N ALA A 36 2.16 1.00 -7.20
CA ALA A 36 2.02 -0.45 -7.16
C ALA A 36 2.95 -1.07 -6.10
N LEU A 37 2.55 -2.24 -5.59
CA LEU A 37 3.36 -3.05 -4.66
C LEU A 37 3.45 -4.49 -5.18
N PHE A 38 4.67 -4.95 -5.49
CA PHE A 38 4.94 -6.33 -5.88
C PHE A 38 5.63 -7.05 -4.73
N VAL A 39 5.02 -8.13 -4.25
CA VAL A 39 5.44 -8.83 -3.03
C VAL A 39 6.03 -10.18 -3.39
N PHE A 40 7.22 -10.46 -2.87
CA PHE A 40 7.89 -11.75 -3.00
C PHE A 40 8.27 -12.22 -1.60
N GLY A 41 8.22 -13.53 -1.37
CA GLY A 41 8.59 -14.10 -0.08
C GLY A 41 7.94 -15.45 0.15
N ASP A 42 7.86 -15.80 1.43
CA ASP A 42 7.29 -17.07 1.90
C ASP A 42 5.91 -16.86 2.56
N SER A 43 5.52 -17.82 3.39
CA SER A 43 4.34 -17.82 4.26
C SER A 43 4.07 -16.50 5.00
N PHE A 44 5.12 -15.76 5.37
CA PHE A 44 5.00 -14.53 6.15
C PHE A 44 4.25 -13.44 5.39
N VAL A 45 4.31 -13.46 4.06
CA VAL A 45 3.66 -12.49 3.20
C VAL A 45 2.76 -13.13 2.13
N ASP A 46 2.64 -14.45 2.07
CA ASP A 46 1.66 -15.14 1.23
C ASP A 46 0.23 -14.76 1.64
N SER A 47 -0.63 -14.60 0.63
CA SER A 47 -2.03 -14.23 0.76
C SER A 47 -2.99 -15.28 0.17
N GLY A 48 -2.45 -16.41 -0.30
CA GLY A 48 -3.22 -17.52 -0.88
C GLY A 48 -2.74 -18.00 -2.25
N ASN A 49 -1.48 -17.78 -2.62
CA ASN A 49 -0.96 -18.34 -3.88
C ASN A 49 -1.02 -19.87 -3.89
N ASN A 50 -0.77 -20.51 -2.74
CA ASN A 50 -0.73 -21.96 -2.63
C ASN A 50 -2.10 -22.63 -2.80
N ASN A 51 -3.21 -21.88 -2.68
CA ASN A 51 -4.55 -22.43 -2.94
C ASN A 51 -4.73 -22.86 -4.40
N TYR A 52 -3.90 -22.35 -5.30
CA TYR A 52 -3.90 -22.63 -6.74
C TYR A 52 -2.79 -23.60 -7.16
N ILE A 53 -2.05 -24.17 -6.21
CA ILE A 53 -1.04 -25.20 -6.45
C ILE A 53 -1.67 -26.57 -6.09
N GLU A 54 -1.61 -27.50 -7.04
CA GLU A 54 -2.03 -28.88 -6.82
C GLU A 54 -1.01 -29.61 -5.93
N ASP A 55 -1.49 -30.52 -5.08
CA ASP A 55 -0.65 -31.40 -4.25
C ASP A 55 0.32 -30.71 -3.28
N THR A 56 -0.03 -29.53 -2.76
CA THR A 56 0.69 -28.86 -1.66
C THR A 56 -0.08 -28.88 -0.35
N ASP A 57 0.60 -29.16 0.75
CA ASP A 57 0.07 -29.06 2.12
C ASP A 57 0.28 -27.66 2.73
N ALA A 58 1.05 -26.79 2.05
CA ALA A 58 1.36 -25.44 2.52
C ALA A 58 0.21 -24.46 2.24
N LYS A 59 -1.01 -24.81 2.65
CA LYS A 59 -2.23 -23.98 2.51
C LYS A 59 -2.71 -23.49 3.86
N ALA A 60 -3.40 -22.35 3.86
CA ALA A 60 -4.04 -21.75 5.03
C ALA A 60 -5.44 -21.21 4.69
N ASP A 61 -6.16 -21.94 3.83
CA ASP A 61 -7.53 -21.67 3.38
C ASP A 61 -8.58 -22.42 4.23
N TYR A 62 -8.23 -22.73 5.49
CA TYR A 62 -9.08 -23.40 6.46
C TYR A 62 -8.96 -22.79 7.87
N PRO A 63 -9.96 -22.99 8.77
CA PRO A 63 -9.88 -22.53 10.15
C PRO A 63 -8.70 -23.16 10.93
N PRO A 64 -8.05 -22.43 11.87
CA PRO A 64 -8.47 -21.15 12.43
C PRO A 64 -7.99 -19.92 11.64
N TYR A 65 -7.29 -20.09 10.51
CA TYR A 65 -6.80 -18.97 9.73
C TYR A 65 -7.93 -18.09 9.21
N GLY A 66 -7.66 -16.80 9.08
CA GLY A 66 -8.64 -15.83 8.57
C GLY A 66 -9.86 -15.60 9.47
N VAL A 67 -9.89 -16.07 10.72
CA VAL A 67 -11.03 -15.85 11.65
C VAL A 67 -11.32 -14.36 11.91
N ASP A 68 -10.30 -13.52 11.87
CA ASP A 68 -10.39 -12.06 12.00
C ASP A 68 -10.29 -11.34 10.63
N PHE A 69 -10.23 -12.09 9.52
CA PHE A 69 -10.11 -11.51 8.17
C PHE A 69 -11.49 -11.36 7.51
N PRO A 70 -11.82 -10.22 6.89
CA PRO A 70 -13.16 -9.98 6.34
C PRO A 70 -13.62 -10.99 5.28
N LEU A 71 -12.69 -11.63 4.56
CA LEU A 71 -12.97 -12.62 3.53
C LEU A 71 -12.86 -14.07 4.03
N GLY A 72 -12.64 -14.28 5.33
CA GLY A 72 -12.40 -15.58 5.92
C GLY A 72 -11.00 -16.15 5.60
N PRO A 73 -10.82 -17.48 5.62
CA PRO A 73 -9.53 -18.10 5.36
C PRO A 73 -9.15 -18.01 3.88
N THR A 74 -8.24 -17.12 3.54
CA THR A 74 -7.81 -16.91 2.15
C THR A 74 -6.48 -17.58 1.81
N GLY A 75 -5.79 -18.21 2.76
CA GLY A 75 -4.39 -18.68 2.58
C GLY A 75 -3.33 -17.82 3.27
N ARG A 76 -3.72 -16.79 4.03
CA ARG A 76 -2.81 -16.07 4.95
C ARG A 76 -2.56 -16.93 6.18
N ILE A 77 -1.30 -17.16 6.55
CA ILE A 77 -0.95 -17.90 7.79
C ILE A 77 -1.08 -16.99 9.03
N THR A 78 -2.23 -16.33 9.15
CA THR A 78 -2.59 -15.46 10.28
C THR A 78 -4.12 -15.51 10.48
N ASN A 79 -4.62 -14.95 11.59
CA ASN A 79 -6.07 -14.77 11.76
C ASN A 79 -6.64 -13.68 10.85
N GLY A 80 -5.82 -12.73 10.39
CA GLY A 80 -6.28 -11.48 9.79
C GLY A 80 -5.38 -11.04 8.64
N ARG A 81 -5.00 -9.76 8.65
CA ARG A 81 -4.03 -9.21 7.70
C ARG A 81 -2.62 -9.75 7.98
N ASN A 82 -1.83 -9.91 6.92
CA ASN A 82 -0.39 -10.14 7.02
C ASN A 82 0.38 -8.81 6.88
N PRO A 83 1.72 -8.80 7.06
CA PRO A 83 2.53 -7.59 6.92
C PRO A 83 2.44 -6.92 5.53
N ALA A 84 2.27 -7.70 4.45
CA ALA A 84 2.13 -7.15 3.11
C ALA A 84 0.81 -6.37 2.95
N ASP A 85 -0.29 -6.85 3.54
CA ASP A 85 -1.57 -6.12 3.55
C ASP A 85 -1.48 -4.82 4.33
N ILE A 86 -0.82 -4.85 5.50
CA ILE A 86 -0.63 -3.68 6.35
C ILE A 86 0.21 -2.65 5.58
N LEU A 87 1.27 -3.09 4.91
CA LEU A 87 2.10 -2.21 4.10
C LEU A 87 1.31 -1.64 2.91
N ALA A 88 0.56 -2.46 2.17
CA ALA A 88 -0.27 -2.02 1.05
C ALA A 88 -1.25 -0.91 1.47
N GLU A 89 -1.91 -1.08 2.61
CA GLU A 89 -2.80 -0.08 3.20
C GLU A 89 -2.07 1.23 3.54
N HIS A 90 -0.90 1.15 4.19
CA HIS A 90 -0.09 2.33 4.51
C HIS A 90 0.41 3.07 3.27
N LEU A 91 0.63 2.35 2.17
CA LEU A 91 1.04 2.90 0.88
C LEU A 91 -0.14 3.43 0.05
N GLY A 92 -1.38 3.25 0.51
CA GLY A 92 -2.58 3.67 -0.20
C GLY A 92 -2.87 2.83 -1.45
N ILE A 93 -2.38 1.60 -1.51
CA ILE A 93 -2.72 0.66 -2.58
C ILE A 93 -4.19 0.25 -2.41
N PRO A 94 -5.01 0.34 -3.47
CA PRO A 94 -6.41 -0.05 -3.39
C PRO A 94 -6.55 -1.57 -3.28
N ASP A 95 -7.50 -2.01 -2.46
CA ASP A 95 -7.84 -3.41 -2.23
C ASP A 95 -6.67 -4.29 -1.73
N TYR A 96 -6.93 -5.59 -1.54
CA TYR A 96 -5.88 -6.56 -1.28
C TYR A 96 -5.17 -6.94 -2.59
N LEU A 97 -3.85 -7.10 -2.54
CA LEU A 97 -3.07 -7.50 -3.71
C LEU A 97 -3.58 -8.85 -4.26
N PRO A 98 -3.80 -8.97 -5.58
CA PRO A 98 -4.17 -10.24 -6.17
C PRO A 98 -3.00 -11.23 -6.05
N VAL A 99 -3.33 -12.50 -5.82
CA VAL A 99 -2.33 -13.58 -5.77
C VAL A 99 -1.96 -14.01 -7.19
N PHE A 100 -0.68 -14.13 -7.47
CA PHE A 100 -0.14 -14.46 -8.79
C PHE A 100 -0.76 -15.72 -9.41
N ASN A 101 -0.89 -16.81 -8.65
CA ASN A 101 -1.35 -18.10 -9.18
C ASN A 101 -2.86 -18.15 -9.49
N ASN A 102 -3.65 -17.13 -9.13
CA ASN A 102 -5.05 -17.08 -9.55
C ASN A 102 -5.13 -16.81 -11.06
N PRO A 103 -5.80 -17.67 -11.87
CA PRO A 103 -5.95 -17.46 -13.31
C PRO A 103 -6.63 -16.15 -13.73
N GLN A 104 -7.29 -15.45 -12.79
CA GLN A 104 -7.90 -14.14 -12.98
C GLN A 104 -6.93 -12.97 -12.73
N THR A 105 -5.75 -13.21 -12.17
CA THR A 105 -4.71 -12.19 -11.92
C THR A 105 -4.01 -11.80 -13.22
N LYS A 106 -4.70 -11.01 -14.05
CA LYS A 106 -4.23 -10.54 -15.36
C LYS A 106 -4.87 -9.22 -15.75
N GLY A 107 -4.31 -8.57 -16.77
CA GLY A 107 -4.85 -7.33 -17.33
C GLY A 107 -4.88 -6.19 -16.31
N ALA A 108 -6.05 -5.58 -16.10
CA ALA A 108 -6.18 -4.44 -15.20
C ALA A 108 -5.93 -4.80 -13.71
N HIS A 109 -6.07 -6.08 -13.33
CA HIS A 109 -5.92 -6.49 -11.93
C HIS A 109 -4.49 -6.36 -11.41
N ILE A 110 -3.48 -6.35 -12.28
CA ILE A 110 -2.06 -6.29 -11.88
C ILE A 110 -1.52 -4.85 -11.80
N LEU A 111 -2.33 -3.84 -12.15
CA LEU A 111 -1.88 -2.44 -12.30
C LEU A 111 -1.37 -1.83 -10.98
N HIS A 112 -1.91 -2.28 -9.85
CA HIS A 112 -1.54 -1.79 -8.52
C HIS A 112 -0.64 -2.77 -7.76
N GLY A 113 -0.15 -3.81 -8.44
CA GLY A 113 0.72 -4.80 -7.84
C GLY A 113 0.14 -6.21 -7.82
N VAL A 114 0.98 -7.16 -7.38
CA VAL A 114 0.68 -8.59 -7.32
C VAL A 114 1.47 -9.19 -6.16
N ASN A 115 0.87 -10.15 -5.46
CA ASN A 115 1.55 -10.96 -4.48
C ASN A 115 2.04 -12.27 -5.12
N TYR A 116 3.36 -12.47 -5.17
CA TYR A 116 4.06 -13.67 -5.66
C TYR A 116 4.60 -14.56 -4.53
N ALA A 117 4.38 -14.19 -3.27
CA ALA A 117 4.85 -14.99 -2.15
C ALA A 117 4.12 -16.33 -2.09
N SER A 118 4.82 -17.37 -1.67
CA SER A 118 4.29 -18.74 -1.61
C SER A 118 4.73 -19.38 -0.29
N ALA A 119 3.78 -19.88 0.50
CA ALA A 119 4.12 -20.60 1.72
C ALA A 119 5.05 -21.78 1.43
N GLY A 120 6.12 -21.91 2.22
CA GLY A 120 7.16 -22.93 1.99
C GLY A 120 8.23 -22.53 0.96
N ALA A 121 8.16 -21.33 0.36
CA ALA A 121 9.25 -20.80 -0.45
C ALA A 121 10.54 -20.64 0.37
N GLY A 122 11.67 -21.04 -0.23
CA GLY A 122 13.01 -20.89 0.34
C GLY A 122 13.94 -20.17 -0.64
N ILE A 123 15.12 -19.77 -0.16
CA ILE A 123 16.12 -19.11 -1.01
C ILE A 123 16.88 -20.13 -1.87
N LEU A 124 17.09 -21.33 -1.34
CA LEU A 124 17.77 -22.44 -2.02
C LEU A 124 16.76 -23.51 -2.42
N ASP A 125 17.02 -24.24 -3.50
CA ASP A 125 16.18 -25.35 -3.96
C ASP A 125 15.96 -26.43 -2.89
N THR A 126 16.92 -26.60 -1.97
CA THR A 126 16.85 -27.55 -0.86
C THR A 126 16.01 -27.09 0.33
N THR A 127 15.61 -25.82 0.35
CA THR A 127 14.85 -25.20 1.45
C THR A 127 13.37 -25.03 1.13
N PHE A 128 12.96 -25.38 -0.08
CA PHE A 128 11.56 -25.38 -0.50
C PHE A 128 10.82 -26.57 0.10
N VAL A 129 9.61 -26.34 0.63
CA VAL A 129 8.81 -27.35 1.34
C VAL A 129 7.33 -27.39 0.91
N ALA A 130 7.01 -26.92 -0.30
CA ALA A 130 5.62 -26.86 -0.79
C ALA A 130 5.34 -27.70 -2.03
#